data_AF-A0A7S1MI98-F1
#
_entry.id   AF-A0A7S1MI98-F1
#
_cell.length_a   1.000
_cell.length_b   1.000
_cell.length_c   1.000
_cell.angle_alpha   90.00
_cell.angle_beta   90.00
_cell.angle_gamma   90.00
#
_symmetry.space_group_name_H-M   'P 1'
#
loop_
_entity.id
_entity.type
_entity.pdbx_description
1 polymer ?
#
loop_
_entity_poly.entity_id
_entity_poly.type
_entity_poly.pdbx_seq_one_letter_code
_entity_poly.pdbx_strand_id
1 'polypeptide(L)'
;LFDRLLRLPSLAPALLAVQYRMHPFIRRWPSDAFYGGQLLDGVLAHHRLPVPGFPWPAAGGIAFVEGHGLEELAADGVSRLNREEGRLVSALVRGLARFLPP
;
A
#
# COMPACT_ATOMS: atom_id res chain seq x y z
N LEU A 1 16.00 -19.37 -5.68
CA LEU A 1 16.79 -19.42 -6.94
C LEU A 1 17.25 -18.02 -7.36
N PHE A 2 16.34 -17.06 -7.57
CA PHE A 2 16.67 -15.68 -7.98
C PHE A 2 17.70 -15.00 -7.06
N ASP A 3 17.46 -14.97 -5.75
CA ASP A 3 18.40 -14.38 -4.78
C ASP A 3 19.80 -15.01 -4.79
N ARG A 4 19.88 -16.30 -5.14
CA ARG A 4 21.17 -16.98 -5.29
C ARG A 4 21.91 -16.48 -6.52
N LEU A 5 21.20 -16.23 -7.62
CA LEU A 5 21.77 -15.70 -8.86
C LEU A 5 22.19 -14.24 -8.71
N LEU A 6 21.43 -13.43 -7.97
CA LEU A 6 21.78 -12.02 -7.67
C LEU A 6 23.11 -11.86 -6.92
N ARG A 7 23.55 -12.90 -6.18
CA ARG A 7 24.81 -12.90 -5.45
C ARG A 7 26.01 -13.27 -6.33
N LEU A 8 25.78 -13.69 -7.57
CA LEU A 8 26.85 -14.02 -8.51
C LEU A 8 27.38 -12.72 -9.16
N PRO A 9 28.69 -12.42 -9.10
CA PRO A 9 29.25 -11.18 -9.63
C PRO A 9 29.04 -10.96 -11.14
N SER A 10 28.79 -12.05 -11.88
CA SER A 10 28.65 -12.04 -13.34
C SER A 10 27.23 -11.73 -13.82
N LEU A 11 26.25 -11.59 -12.91
CA LEU A 11 24.84 -11.37 -13.27
C LEU A 11 24.32 -10.11 -12.59
N ALA A 12 23.98 -9.09 -13.39
CA ALA A 12 23.28 -7.91 -12.93
C ALA A 12 21.79 -8.00 -13.31
N PRO A 13 20.85 -7.82 -12.35
CA PRO A 13 19.43 -7.77 -12.69
C PRO A 13 19.11 -6.50 -13.46
N ALA A 14 18.17 -6.61 -14.41
CA ALA A 14 17.57 -5.44 -15.03
C ALA A 14 16.37 -4.97 -14.19
N LEU A 15 16.36 -3.69 -13.81
CA LEU A 15 15.24 -3.08 -13.09
C LEU A 15 14.22 -2.49 -14.07
N LEU A 16 12.97 -2.91 -13.96
CA LEU A 16 11.85 -2.22 -14.60
C LEU A 16 11.49 -0.99 -13.76
N ALA A 17 12.12 0.14 -14.09
CA ALA A 17 12.08 1.34 -13.25
C ALA A 17 10.74 2.11 -13.30
N VAL A 18 9.93 1.94 -14.33
CA VAL A 18 8.68 2.73 -14.49
C VAL A 18 7.49 1.98 -13.89
N GLN A 19 6.83 2.58 -12.90
CA GLN A 19 5.60 2.05 -12.31
C GLN A 19 4.35 2.74 -12.87
N TYR A 20 3.28 1.98 -13.08
CA TYR A 20 2.02 2.48 -13.65
C TYR A 20 0.81 2.31 -12.72
N ARG A 21 1.00 1.82 -11.49
CA ARG A 21 -0.10 1.41 -10.61
C ARG A 21 -0.53 2.53 -9.67
N MET A 22 0.39 3.11 -8.92
CA MET A 22 0.09 3.97 -7.76
C MET A 22 0.31 5.45 -8.04
N HIS A 23 -0.30 6.31 -7.21
CA HIS A 23 -0.08 7.76 -7.23
C HIS A 23 1.41 8.10 -6.92
N PRO A 24 2.03 9.11 -7.57
CA PRO A 24 3.43 9.51 -7.33
C PRO A 24 3.81 9.74 -5.87
N PHE A 25 2.85 10.21 -5.06
CA PHE A 25 3.00 10.36 -3.61
C PHE A 25 3.21 9.02 -2.89
N ILE A 26 2.44 7.98 -3.25
CA ILE A 26 2.59 6.63 -2.67
C ILE A 26 3.94 6.05 -3.08
N ARG A 27 4.35 6.21 -4.35
CA ARG A 27 5.61 5.67 -4.88
C ARG A 27 6.86 6.18 -4.17
N ARG A 28 6.83 7.42 -3.64
CA ARG A 28 8.00 8.06 -3.01
C ARG A 28 8.67 7.18 -1.97
N TRP A 29 7.92 6.76 -0.95
CA TRP A 29 8.51 6.03 0.16
C TRP A 29 9.03 4.63 -0.23
N PRO A 30 8.28 3.76 -0.94
CA PRO A 30 8.79 2.47 -1.38
C PRO A 30 9.99 2.58 -2.33
N SER A 31 9.99 3.58 -3.22
CA SER A 31 11.12 3.84 -4.13
C SER A 31 12.41 4.08 -3.36
N ASP A 32 12.37 4.96 -2.36
CA ASP A 32 13.53 5.32 -1.56
C ASP A 32 13.96 4.17 -0.64
N ALA A 33 12.99 3.49 -0.02
CA ALA A 33 13.25 2.42 0.96
C ALA A 33 13.78 1.11 0.35
N PHE A 34 13.32 0.73 -0.84
CA PHE A 34 13.59 -0.60 -1.41
C PHE A 34 14.28 -0.59 -2.77
N TYR A 35 14.22 0.52 -3.51
CA TYR A 35 14.73 0.62 -4.88
C TYR A 35 15.80 1.71 -5.04
N GLY A 36 16.36 2.23 -3.95
CA GLY A 36 17.41 3.26 -3.99
C GLY A 36 16.99 4.53 -4.73
N GLY A 37 15.70 4.87 -4.73
CA GLY A 37 15.16 6.04 -5.43
C GLY A 37 15.00 5.86 -6.95
N GLN A 38 15.20 4.65 -7.49
CA GLN A 38 15.23 4.42 -8.93
C GLN A 38 13.85 4.27 -9.59
N LEU A 39 12.75 4.20 -8.83
CA LEU A 39 11.42 4.08 -9.44
C LEU A 39 10.92 5.42 -9.98
N LEU A 40 10.47 5.39 -11.23
CA LEU A 40 9.87 6.50 -11.97
C LEU A 40 8.35 6.29 -12.11
N ASP A 41 7.62 7.39 -12.26
CA ASP A 41 6.17 7.37 -12.43
C ASP A 41 5.79 7.40 -13.92
N GLY A 42 5.12 6.34 -14.39
CA GLY A 42 4.48 6.28 -15.71
C GLY A 42 3.05 6.81 -15.71
N VAL A 43 2.60 7.39 -14.59
CA VAL A 43 1.27 7.97 -14.40
C VAL A 43 1.37 9.33 -13.75
N LEU A 44 0.44 10.23 -14.10
CA LEU A 44 0.31 11.53 -13.46
C LEU A 44 -0.57 11.43 -12.21
N ALA A 45 -0.36 12.35 -11.27
CA ALA A 45 -1.13 12.44 -10.02
C ALA A 45 -2.64 12.40 -10.25
N HIS A 46 -3.14 13.18 -11.21
CA HIS A 46 -4.56 13.27 -11.52
C HIS A 46 -5.16 11.99 -12.15
N HIS A 47 -4.33 11.06 -12.64
CA HIS A 47 -4.80 9.74 -13.09
C HIS A 47 -5.09 8.78 -11.91
N ARG A 48 -4.71 9.15 -10.69
CA ARG A 48 -4.80 8.33 -9.47
C ARG A 48 -5.39 9.13 -8.31
N LEU A 49 -6.46 9.87 -8.59
CA LEU A 49 -7.16 10.63 -7.55
C LEU A 49 -7.72 9.69 -6.48
N PRO A 50 -7.64 10.06 -5.19
CA PRO A 50 -8.26 9.30 -4.13
C PRO A 50 -9.79 9.21 -4.32
N VAL A 51 -10.38 8.13 -3.81
CA VAL A 51 -11.84 7.98 -3.77
C VAL A 51 -12.45 9.12 -2.97
N PRO A 52 -13.50 9.81 -3.45
CA PRO A 52 -14.10 10.92 -2.71
C PRO A 52 -14.81 10.43 -1.44
N GLY A 53 -15.17 11.35 -0.56
CA GLY A 53 -15.96 11.06 0.64
C GLY A 53 -15.17 10.56 1.85
N PHE A 54 -13.85 10.55 1.78
CA PHE A 54 -12.97 10.34 2.93
C PHE A 54 -12.02 11.55 3.10
N PRO A 55 -11.78 12.03 4.34
CA PRO A 55 -10.89 13.17 4.59
C PRO A 55 -9.42 12.74 4.49
N TRP A 56 -8.94 12.54 3.27
CA TRP A 56 -7.56 12.11 3.03
C TRP A 56 -6.57 13.15 3.58
N PRO A 57 -5.66 12.77 4.49
CA PRO A 57 -4.66 13.69 5.03
C PRO A 57 -3.55 13.98 4.02
N ALA A 58 -3.40 13.13 2.99
CA ALA A 58 -2.38 13.26 1.96
C ALA A 58 -2.94 13.05 0.56
N ALA A 59 -2.36 13.75 -0.41
CA ALA A 59 -2.79 13.75 -1.82
C ALA A 59 -2.81 12.36 -2.48
N GLY A 60 -1.99 11.42 -2.00
CA GLY A 60 -1.93 10.06 -2.54
C GLY A 60 -3.06 9.13 -2.12
N GLY A 61 -4.04 9.59 -1.33
CA GLY A 61 -5.09 8.72 -0.82
C GLY A 61 -4.58 7.73 0.22
N ILE A 62 -3.60 8.16 1.02
CA ILE A 62 -3.07 7.39 2.15
C ILE A 62 -3.56 8.05 3.43
N ALA A 63 -4.04 7.24 4.36
CA ALA A 63 -4.31 7.63 5.73
C ALA A 63 -3.82 6.54 6.67
N PHE A 64 -3.16 6.93 7.75
CA PHE A 64 -2.99 6.07 8.91
C PHE A 64 -4.16 6.37 9.85
N VAL A 65 -4.99 5.36 10.08
CA VAL A 65 -6.16 5.47 10.97
C VAL A 65 -5.86 4.70 12.23
N GLU A 66 -5.84 5.40 13.36
CA GLU A 66 -5.53 4.81 14.64
C GLU A 66 -6.66 3.90 15.13
N GLY A 67 -6.32 2.67 15.48
CA GLY A 67 -7.19 1.73 16.18
C GLY A 67 -6.69 1.54 17.62
N HIS A 68 -7.61 1.55 18.59
CA HIS A 68 -7.27 1.36 20.01
C HIS A 68 -7.75 0.00 20.56
N GLY A 69 -7.91 -0.98 19.67
CA GLY A 69 -8.32 -2.33 20.05
C GLY A 69 -7.18 -3.13 20.66
N LEU A 70 -7.54 -4.11 21.50
CA LEU A 70 -6.60 -5.11 21.97
C LEU A 70 -6.52 -6.28 20.99
N GLU A 71 -5.34 -6.85 20.87
CA GLU A 71 -5.08 -8.03 20.05
C GLU A 71 -5.52 -9.31 20.77
N GLU A 72 -6.15 -10.22 20.04
CA GLU A 72 -6.64 -11.52 20.50
C GLU A 72 -5.99 -12.66 19.70
N LEU A 73 -5.80 -13.83 20.33
CA LEU A 73 -5.42 -15.06 19.61
C LEU A 73 -6.65 -15.63 18.87
N ALA A 74 -6.48 -15.98 17.60
CA ALA A 74 -7.54 -16.59 16.81
C ALA A 74 -7.77 -18.05 17.21
N ALA A 75 -8.89 -18.62 16.75
CA ALA A 75 -9.29 -20.00 17.07
C ALA A 75 -8.31 -21.07 16.58
N ASP A 76 -7.46 -20.75 15.59
CA ASP A 76 -6.41 -21.64 15.09
C ASP A 76 -5.17 -21.67 16.00
N GLY A 77 -5.11 -20.82 17.02
CA GLY A 77 -4.03 -20.74 17.99
C GLY A 77 -2.71 -20.17 17.46
N VAL A 78 -2.65 -19.75 16.19
CA VAL A 78 -1.43 -19.26 15.52
C VAL A 78 -1.61 -17.91 14.85
N SER A 79 -2.84 -17.52 14.55
CA SER A 79 -3.20 -16.22 14.01
C SER A 79 -3.65 -15.26 15.11
N ARG A 80 -3.63 -13.97 14.79
CA ARG A 80 -4.03 -12.88 15.69
C ARG A 80 -5.13 -12.07 15.03
N LEU A 81 -6.03 -11.53 15.83
CA LEU A 81 -7.11 -10.68 15.36
C LEU A 81 -7.28 -9.48 16.27
N ASN A 82 -7.78 -8.38 15.72
CA ASN A 82 -8.21 -7.22 16.47
C ASN A 82 -9.64 -6.88 16.05
N ARG A 83 -10.60 -7.07 16.95
CA ARG A 83 -12.02 -6.88 16.65
C ARG A 83 -12.37 -5.41 16.37
N GLU A 84 -11.73 -4.48 17.08
CA GLU A 84 -11.98 -3.05 16.90
C GLU A 84 -11.41 -2.56 15.57
N GLU A 85 -10.19 -2.98 15.21
CA GLU A 85 -9.65 -2.70 13.88
C GLU A 85 -10.53 -3.31 12.78
N GLY A 86 -11.02 -4.55 12.97
CA GLY A 86 -11.95 -5.18 12.03
C GLY A 86 -13.24 -4.38 11.84
N ARG A 87 -13.83 -3.85 12.94
CA ARG A 87 -14.99 -2.96 12.89
C ARG A 87 -14.69 -1.66 12.16
N LEU A 88 -13.55 -1.03 12.47
CA LEU A 88 -13.09 0.20 11.86
C LEU A 88 -12.89 0.03 10.35
N VAL A 89 -12.17 -1.00 9.92
CA VAL A 89 -11.98 -1.34 8.50
C VAL A 89 -13.33 -1.56 7.81
N SER A 90 -14.24 -2.30 8.43
CA SER A 90 -15.56 -2.57 7.87
C SER A 90 -16.40 -1.29 7.68
N ALA A 91 -16.32 -0.35 8.64
CA ALA A 91 -16.98 0.95 8.53
C ALA A 91 -16.38 1.82 7.42
N LEU A 92 -15.05 1.87 7.31
CA LEU A 92 -14.34 2.61 6.26
C LEU A 92 -14.68 2.07 4.87
N VAL A 93 -14.63 0.75 4.67
CA VAL A 93 -14.96 0.11 3.39
C VAL A 93 -16.40 0.42 3.00
N ARG A 94 -17.37 0.30 3.93
CA ARG A 94 -18.77 0.67 3.66
C ARG A 94 -18.93 2.15 3.29
N GLY A 95 -18.17 3.04 3.93
CA GLY A 95 -18.19 4.47 3.60
C GLY A 95 -17.66 4.75 2.20
N LEU A 96 -16.50 4.19 1.86
CA LEU A 96 -15.83 4.37 0.57
C LEU A 96 -16.58 3.70 -0.60
N ALA A 97 -17.17 2.53 -0.37
CA ALA A 97 -17.88 1.77 -1.41
C ALA A 97 -19.05 2.55 -2.03
N ARG A 98 -19.61 3.54 -1.33
CA ARG A 98 -20.66 4.43 -1.86
C ARG A 98 -20.19 5.31 -3.03
N PHE A 99 -18.89 5.46 -3.19
CA PHE A 99 -18.27 6.31 -4.21
C PHE A 99 -17.56 5.50 -5.29
N LEU A 100 -17.56 4.17 -5.19
CA LEU A 100 -16.99 3.31 -6.23
C LEU A 100 -18.02 3.10 -7.35
N PRO A 101 -17.57 3.00 -8.61
CA PRO A 101 -18.44 2.58 -9.70
C PRO A 101 -19.01 1.18 -9.42
N PRO A 102 -20.19 0.86 -9.97
CA PRO A 102 -20.85 -0.45 -9.80
C PRO A 102 -20.02 -1.61 -10.36
#